data_AF-A0A7S3DYI1-F1
#
_entry.id   AF-A0A7S3DYI1-F1
#
_cell.length_a   1.000
_cell.length_b   1.000
_cell.length_c   1.000
_cell.angle_alpha   90.00
_cell.angle_beta   90.00
_cell.angle_gamma   90.00
#
_symmetry.space_group_name_H-M   'P 1'
#
loop_
_entity.id
_entity.type
_entity.pdbx_description
1 polymer ?
#
loop_
_entity_poly.entity_id
_entity_poly.type
_entity_poly.pdbx_seq_one_letter_code
_entity_poly.pdbx_strand_id
1 'polypeptide(L)'
;AGSSVGRSEQGSTTPRFYKRASAHRDDDHDSHWCVKLDGRKLKTPTLKPLLLPNASLAHAIALEWEYQSSSAIRPFTMPLMQLATTAMDRTPVDKDENVATLLRYIHADPGLCRVDE
;
A
#
# COMPACT_ATOMS: atom_id res chain seq x y z
N ALA A 1 34.25 -5.18 -14.31
CA ALA A 1 34.14 -4.25 -13.17
C ALA A 1 32.68 -4.23 -12.72
N GLY A 2 32.38 -4.92 -11.62
CA GLY A 2 31.02 -5.00 -11.09
C GLY A 2 30.70 -3.74 -10.28
N SER A 3 29.61 -3.07 -10.62
CA SER A 3 29.06 -1.99 -9.83
C SER A 3 27.82 -2.51 -9.12
N SER A 4 28.03 -2.89 -7.86
CA SER A 4 27.02 -3.13 -6.84
C SER A 4 26.17 -1.86 -6.64
N VAL A 5 24.95 -1.84 -7.14
CA VAL A 5 23.94 -0.88 -6.68
C VAL A 5 23.41 -1.41 -5.35
N GLY A 6 24.00 -0.92 -4.26
CA GLY A 6 23.46 -1.10 -2.92
C GLY A 6 22.09 -0.45 -2.86
N ARG A 7 21.04 -1.27 -2.92
CA ARG A 7 19.67 -0.86 -2.60
C ARG A 7 19.67 -0.54 -1.11
N SER A 8 19.78 0.74 -0.78
CA SER A 8 19.79 1.21 0.60
C SER A 8 18.49 0.77 1.28
N GLU A 9 18.61 -0.06 2.31
CA GLU A 9 17.55 -0.37 3.25
C GLU A 9 17.20 0.89 4.03
N GLN A 10 16.43 1.78 3.41
CA GLN A 10 15.86 2.95 4.06
C GLN A 10 14.67 2.48 4.92
N GLY A 11 15.00 1.77 6.00
CA GLY A 11 14.07 1.55 7.10
C GLY A 11 13.79 2.90 7.76
N SER A 12 12.51 3.22 8.00
CA SER A 12 12.18 4.41 8.77
C SER A 12 12.73 4.25 10.20
N THR A 13 13.43 5.27 10.70
CA THR A 13 13.96 5.31 12.08
C THR A 13 12.87 5.52 13.13
N THR A 14 11.59 5.67 12.72
CA THR A 14 10.51 5.93 13.67
C THR A 14 10.11 4.64 14.39
N PRO A 15 10.21 4.58 15.72
CA PRO A 15 9.75 3.44 16.50
C PRO A 15 8.23 3.31 16.42
N ARG A 16 7.73 2.11 16.69
CA ARG A 16 6.29 1.82 16.73
C ARG A 16 5.62 2.70 17.80
N PHE A 17 4.68 3.54 17.38
CA PHE A 17 3.98 4.51 18.26
C PHE A 17 2.59 4.03 18.72
N TYR A 18 2.19 2.81 18.35
CA TYR A 18 0.87 2.24 18.64
C TYR A 18 1.02 0.84 19.25
N LYS A 19 0.05 0.42 20.06
CA LYS A 19 0.02 -0.92 20.67
C LYS A 19 -0.72 -1.92 19.81
N ARG A 20 -1.86 -1.55 19.23
CA ARG A 20 -2.71 -2.46 18.45
C ARG A 20 -3.23 -1.83 17.17
N ALA A 21 -3.18 -2.58 16.08
CA ALA A 21 -3.86 -2.28 14.82
C ALA A 21 -5.04 -3.24 14.62
N SER A 22 -6.21 -2.69 14.27
CA SER A 22 -7.38 -3.51 13.97
C SER A 22 -8.27 -2.90 12.89
N ALA A 23 -8.87 -3.77 12.09
CA ALA A 23 -9.83 -3.40 11.06
C ALA A 23 -11.23 -3.22 11.66
N HIS A 24 -11.93 -2.19 11.21
CA HIS A 24 -13.30 -1.90 11.61
C HIS A 24 -14.10 -1.45 10.41
N ARG A 25 -15.42 -1.62 10.47
CA ARG A 25 -16.31 -0.84 9.60
C ARG A 25 -16.11 0.64 9.90
N ASP A 26 -16.16 1.45 8.85
CA ASP A 26 -16.08 2.88 9.01
C ASP A 26 -17.39 3.41 9.62
N ASP A 27 -17.26 4.33 10.57
CA ASP A 27 -18.40 4.89 11.31
C ASP A 27 -19.21 5.88 10.45
N ASP A 28 -18.58 6.50 9.45
CA ASP A 28 -19.20 7.53 8.58
C ASP A 28 -19.73 6.92 7.27
N HIS A 29 -19.18 5.76 6.88
CA HIS A 29 -19.50 5.07 5.63
C HIS A 29 -19.73 3.57 5.82
N ASP A 30 -20.99 3.15 5.92
CA ASP A 30 -21.40 1.75 6.18
C ASP A 30 -20.82 0.69 5.23
N SER A 31 -20.51 1.08 3.98
CA SER A 31 -19.94 0.19 2.96
C SER A 31 -18.40 0.16 2.93
N HIS A 32 -17.73 0.95 3.77
CA HIS A 32 -16.27 1.04 3.81
C HIS A 32 -15.70 0.49 5.11
N TRP A 33 -14.42 0.15 5.04
CA TRP A 33 -13.63 -0.33 6.15
C TRP A 33 -12.46 0.62 6.41
N CYS A 34 -12.06 0.73 7.66
CA CYS A 34 -10.90 1.50 8.06
C CYS A 34 -10.00 0.67 8.97
N VAL A 35 -8.71 1.01 8.99
CA VAL A 35 -7.75 0.47 9.95
C VAL A 35 -7.60 1.48 11.08
N LYS A 36 -7.71 1.03 12.33
CA LYS A 36 -7.54 1.87 13.52
C LYS A 36 -6.26 1.44 14.24
N LEU A 37 -5.36 2.39 14.52
CA LEU A 37 -4.19 2.22 15.39
C LEU A 37 -4.52 2.79 16.77
N ASP A 38 -4.58 1.94 17.81
CA ASP A 38 -5.03 2.32 19.16
C ASP A 38 -6.36 3.11 19.16
N GLY A 39 -7.27 2.73 18.27
CA GLY A 39 -8.58 3.38 18.10
C GLY A 39 -8.59 4.61 17.19
N ARG A 40 -7.44 5.11 16.73
CA ARG A 40 -7.35 6.23 15.78
C ARG A 40 -7.40 5.74 14.34
N LYS A 41 -8.30 6.29 13.52
CA LYS A 41 -8.37 5.98 12.08
C LYS A 41 -7.04 6.30 11.40
N LEU A 42 -6.52 5.33 10.65
CA LEU A 42 -5.30 5.46 9.86
C LEU A 42 -5.54 6.44 8.70
N LYS A 43 -4.52 7.25 8.41
CA LYS A 43 -4.57 8.26 7.34
C LYS A 43 -3.51 7.98 6.28
N THR A 44 -3.79 8.39 5.05
CA THR A 44 -2.83 8.39 3.96
C THR A 44 -1.81 9.53 4.13
N PRO A 45 -0.67 9.51 3.41
CA PRO A 45 0.28 10.62 3.41
C PRO A 45 -0.33 11.97 3.04
N THR A 46 -1.42 11.99 2.25
CA THR A 46 -2.18 13.22 1.95
C THR A 46 -3.19 13.62 3.04
N LEU A 47 -3.10 13.01 4.22
CA LEU A 47 -3.95 13.23 5.40
C LEU A 47 -5.43 12.83 5.22
N LYS A 48 -5.76 12.09 4.16
CA LYS A 48 -7.10 11.55 3.94
C LYS A 48 -7.31 10.27 4.76
N PRO A 49 -8.54 9.98 5.23
CA PRO A 49 -8.82 8.71 5.88
C PRO A 49 -8.61 7.55 4.89
N LEU A 50 -7.94 6.48 5.33
CA LEU A 50 -7.75 5.27 4.52
C LEU A 50 -9.05 4.45 4.51
N LEU A 51 -9.91 4.70 3.52
CA LEU A 51 -11.17 4.00 3.32
C LEU A 51 -10.98 2.85 2.33
N LEU A 52 -11.23 1.63 2.79
CA LEU A 52 -11.04 0.40 2.04
C LEU A 52 -12.39 -0.20 1.65
N PRO A 53 -12.52 -0.78 0.45
CA PRO A 53 -13.81 -1.27 -0.04
C PRO A 53 -14.24 -2.61 0.59
N ASN A 54 -13.33 -3.36 1.19
CA ASN A 54 -13.63 -4.69 1.71
C ASN A 54 -12.93 -4.98 3.04
N ALA A 55 -13.54 -5.88 3.82
CA ALA A 55 -13.06 -6.29 5.13
C ALA A 55 -11.70 -7.00 5.06
N SER A 56 -11.53 -7.91 4.10
CA SER A 56 -10.33 -8.74 3.98
C SER A 56 -9.07 -7.91 3.77
N LEU A 57 -9.13 -6.87 2.94
CA LEU A 57 -8.03 -5.93 2.72
C LEU A 57 -7.74 -5.12 3.98
N ALA A 58 -8.77 -4.66 4.69
CA ALA A 58 -8.59 -3.94 5.95
C ALA A 58 -7.93 -4.81 7.01
N HIS A 59 -8.33 -6.08 7.14
CA HIS A 59 -7.71 -7.04 8.03
C HIS A 59 -6.26 -7.33 7.63
N ALA A 60 -5.98 -7.53 6.34
CA ALA A 60 -4.63 -7.77 5.86
C ALA A 60 -3.70 -6.58 6.15
N ILE A 61 -4.14 -5.36 5.90
CA ILE A 61 -3.38 -4.15 6.23
C ILE A 61 -3.20 -4.02 7.75
N ALA A 62 -4.24 -4.29 8.55
CA ALA A 62 -4.11 -4.28 10.01
C ALA A 62 -3.06 -5.29 10.50
N LEU A 63 -2.97 -6.48 9.88
CA LEU A 63 -1.93 -7.46 10.17
C LEU A 63 -0.53 -6.97 9.78
N GLU A 64 -0.37 -6.29 8.65
CA GLU A 64 0.91 -5.67 8.27
C GLU A 64 1.39 -4.65 9.31
N TRP A 65 0.46 -3.88 9.89
CA TRP A 65 0.73 -2.97 11.00
C TRP A 65 1.02 -3.73 12.30
N GLU A 66 0.29 -4.79 12.64
CA GLU A 66 0.58 -5.60 13.83
C GLU A 66 1.96 -6.25 13.78
N TYR A 67 2.42 -6.65 12.60
CA TYR A 67 3.71 -7.31 12.39
C TYR A 67 4.93 -6.38 12.45
N GLN A 68 4.73 -5.06 12.60
CA GLN A 68 5.84 -4.12 12.69
C GLN A 68 6.64 -4.30 13.98
N SER A 69 7.97 -4.28 13.84
CA SER A 69 8.89 -4.34 14.96
C SER A 69 8.79 -3.09 15.84
N SER A 70 8.94 -3.27 17.15
CA SER A 70 8.91 -2.18 18.13
C SER A 70 9.97 -1.12 17.87
N SER A 71 11.14 -1.52 17.36
CA SER A 71 12.29 -0.63 17.18
C SER A 71 12.16 0.31 15.98
N ALA A 72 11.49 -0.12 14.90
CA ALA A 72 11.41 0.65 13.66
C ALA A 72 10.25 0.15 12.78
N ILE A 73 9.46 1.08 12.25
CA ILE A 73 8.45 0.80 11.22
C ILE A 73 9.18 0.60 9.89
N ARG A 74 8.93 -0.53 9.20
CA ARG A 74 9.59 -0.87 7.93
C ARG A 74 8.58 -0.82 6.79
N PRO A 75 8.55 0.25 5.97
CA PRO A 75 7.57 0.37 4.88
C PRO A 75 7.62 -0.79 3.88
N PHE A 76 8.80 -1.37 3.65
CA PHE A 76 8.97 -2.52 2.76
C PHE A 76 8.20 -3.78 3.20
N THR A 77 7.90 -3.93 4.49
CA THR A 77 7.09 -5.05 5.00
C THR A 77 5.59 -4.76 4.95
N MET A 78 5.18 -3.66 4.32
CA MET A 78 3.78 -3.20 4.25
C MET A 78 3.33 -2.93 2.79
N PRO A 79 3.44 -3.91 1.88
CA PRO A 79 3.09 -3.71 0.48
C PRO A 79 1.62 -3.36 0.27
N LEU A 80 0.68 -3.94 1.03
CA LEU A 80 -0.75 -3.66 0.86
C LEU A 80 -1.09 -2.24 1.31
N MET A 81 -0.52 -1.79 2.44
CA MET A 81 -0.66 -0.40 2.87
C MET A 81 -0.10 0.59 1.83
N GLN A 82 1.09 0.31 1.29
CA GLN A 82 1.72 1.18 0.28
C GLN A 82 0.91 1.24 -1.02
N LEU A 83 0.37 0.11 -1.46
CA LEU A 83 -0.52 0.04 -2.63
C LEU A 83 -1.84 0.77 -2.37
N ALA A 84 -2.48 0.55 -1.22
CA ALA A 84 -3.76 1.17 -0.88
C ALA A 84 -3.65 2.70 -0.81
N THR A 85 -2.61 3.22 -0.14
CA THR A 85 -2.34 4.67 -0.09
C THR A 85 -2.06 5.24 -1.47
N THR A 86 -1.26 4.56 -2.29
CA THR A 86 -0.97 5.00 -3.67
C THR A 86 -2.24 5.03 -4.53
N ALA A 87 -3.09 4.00 -4.41
CA ALA A 87 -4.35 3.91 -5.12
C ALA A 87 -5.33 5.03 -4.74
N MET A 88 -5.33 5.47 -3.48
CA MET A 88 -6.19 6.57 -3.02
C MET A 88 -5.62 7.95 -3.35
N ASP A 89 -4.31 8.13 -3.24
CA ASP A 89 -3.69 9.45 -3.34
C ASP A 89 -3.28 9.82 -4.76
N ARG A 90 -2.74 8.87 -5.54
CA ARG A 90 -2.14 9.14 -6.87
C ARG A 90 -3.02 8.72 -8.04
N THR A 91 -3.64 7.54 -7.97
CA THR A 91 -4.43 7.01 -9.10
C THR A 91 -5.55 7.94 -9.58
N PRO A 92 -6.28 8.67 -8.71
CA PRO A 92 -7.34 9.58 -9.17
C PRO A 92 -6.80 10.77 -9.98
N VAL A 93 -5.58 11.21 -9.70
CA VAL A 93 -4.95 12.38 -10.36
C VAL A 93 -4.41 11.97 -11.72
N ASP A 94 -3.72 10.84 -11.79
CA ASP A 94 -2.95 10.44 -12.98
C ASP A 94 -3.65 9.33 -13.79
N LYS A 95 -4.97 9.18 -13.66
CA LYS A 95 -5.68 7.99 -14.20
C LYS A 95 -5.45 7.80 -15.70
N ASP A 96 -5.63 8.84 -16.49
CA ASP A 96 -5.51 8.78 -17.95
C ASP A 96 -4.06 8.55 -18.37
N GLU A 97 -3.10 9.17 -17.68
CA GLU A 97 -1.68 8.97 -17.93
C GLU A 97 -1.23 7.55 -17.55
N ASN A 98 -1.72 7.01 -16.44
CA ASN A 98 -1.48 5.64 -16.02
C ASN A 98 -2.03 4.64 -17.04
N VAL A 99 -3.25 4.86 -17.54
CA VAL A 99 -3.85 4.03 -18.60
C VAL A 99 -3.03 4.12 -19.88
N ALA A 100 -2.69 5.33 -20.34
CA ALA A 100 -1.88 5.52 -21.54
C ALA A 100 -0.49 4.85 -21.40
N THR A 101 0.11 4.93 -20.21
CA THR A 101 1.38 4.28 -19.90
C THR A 101 1.26 2.76 -19.93
N LEU A 102 0.21 2.20 -19.35
CA LEU A 102 -0.07 0.77 -19.41
C LEU A 102 -0.23 0.30 -20.86
N LEU A 103 -1.01 1.03 -21.67
CA LEU A 103 -1.23 0.71 -23.08
C LEU A 103 0.07 0.70 -23.90
N ARG A 104 1.04 1.57 -23.58
CA ARG A 104 2.36 1.56 -24.25
C ARG A 104 3.12 0.25 -24.06
N TYR A 105 2.92 -0.48 -22.96
CA TYR A 105 3.65 -1.74 -22.70
C TYR A 105 2.95 -2.99 -23.21
N ILE A 106 1.69 -2.90 -23.68
CA ILE A 106 0.93 -4.06 -24.17
C ILE A 106 1.65 -4.78 -25.32
N HIS A 107 2.31 -4.05 -26.22
CA HIS A 107 3.02 -4.65 -27.35
C HIS A 107 4.22 -5.52 -26.94
N ALA A 108 4.73 -5.36 -25.71
CA ALA A 108 5.84 -6.11 -25.15
C ALA A 108 5.38 -7.13 -24.11
N ASP A 109 4.08 -7.45 -24.05
CA ASP A 109 3.53 -8.40 -23.11
C ASP A 109 4.03 -9.82 -23.41
N PRO A 110 4.69 -10.49 -22.45
CA PRO A 110 5.22 -11.85 -22.66
C PRO A 110 4.13 -12.90 -22.97
N GLY A 111 2.88 -12.67 -22.56
CA GLY A 111 1.76 -13.56 -22.88
C GLY A 111 1.26 -13.43 -24.32
N LEU A 112 1.52 -12.29 -24.97
CA LEU A 112 1.20 -12.03 -26.38
C LEU A 112 2.35 -12.41 -27.32
N CYS A 113 3.60 -12.35 -26.86
CA CYS A 113 4.78 -12.74 -27.62
C CYS A 113 5.01 -14.27 -27.55
N ARG A 114 4.27 -15.03 -28.35
CA ARG A 114 4.54 -16.46 -28.55
C ARG A 114 5.73 -16.63 -29.48
N VAL A 115 6.65 -17.53 -29.12
CA VAL A 115 7.69 -18.01 -30.03
C VAL A 115 7.05 -19.12 -30.87
N ASP A 116 7.07 -18.99 -32.20
CA ASP A 116 6.73 -20.12 -33.09
C ASP A 116 7.80 -21.21 -32.92
N GLU A 117 7.37 -22.47 -32.79
CA GLU A 117 8.25 -23.65 -32.64
C GLU A 117 9.10 -23.94 -33.88
#